data_AF-A0A951EJX5-F1
#
_entry.id   AF-A0A951EJX5-F1
#
_cell.length_a   1.000
_cell.length_b   1.000
_cell.length_c   1.000
_cell.angle_alpha   90.00
_cell.angle_beta   90.00
_cell.angle_gamma   90.00
#
_symmetry.space_group_name_H-M   'P 1'
#
loop_
_entity.id
_entity.type
_entity.pdbx_description
1 polymer ?
#
loop_
_entity_poly.entity_id
_entity_poly.type
_entity_poly.pdbx_seq_one_letter_code
_entity_poly.pdbx_strand_id
1 'polypeptide(L)' 'GAWVHPDVGCLRLAERRRAFPRALRCAGALDTAAVHAFLAEFSGDV' A
#
# COMPACT_ATOMS: atom_id res chain seq x y z
N GLY A 1 -11.30 6.26 -2.89
CA GLY A 1 -9.83 6.35 -2.84
C GLY A 1 -9.33 5.60 -1.63
N ALA A 2 -8.04 5.26 -1.60
CA ALA A 2 -7.38 4.62 -0.47
C ALA A 2 -6.16 5.44 -0.07
N TRP A 3 -5.95 5.60 1.24
CA TRP A 3 -4.82 6.31 1.82
C TRP A 3 -4.24 5.46 2.93
N VAL A 4 -2.91 5.45 3.04
CA VAL A 4 -2.15 4.81 4.11
C VAL A 4 -1.05 5.77 4.57
N HIS A 5 -0.61 5.63 5.82
CA HIS A 5 0.60 6.33 6.26
C HIS A 5 1.80 5.87 5.43
N PRO A 6 2.83 6.74 5.25
CA PRO A 6 4.04 6.39 4.53
C PRO A 6 4.94 5.47 5.39
N ASP A 7 4.41 4.29 5.69
CA ASP A 7 5.02 3.26 6.52
C ASP A 7 4.72 1.89 5.90
N VAL A 8 5.77 1.05 5.81
CA VAL A 8 5.66 -0.28 5.19
C VAL A 8 4.76 -1.21 6.04
N GLY A 9 4.71 -1.03 7.35
CA GLY A 9 3.81 -1.76 8.24
C GLY A 9 2.33 -1.50 7.91
N CYS A 10 1.98 -0.23 7.70
CA CYS A 10 0.65 0.21 7.29
C CYS A 10 0.25 -0.35 5.92
N LEU A 11 1.18 -0.35 4.95
CA LEU A 11 0.96 -0.94 3.62
C LEU A 11 0.68 -2.45 3.72
N ARG A 12 1.52 -3.20 4.44
CA ARG A 12 1.34 -4.65 4.65
C ARG A 12 0.02 -5.00 5.33
N LEU A 13 -0.40 -4.19 6.31
CA LEU A 13 -1.68 -4.38 6.99
C LEU A 13 -2.86 -4.18 6.02
N ALA A 14 -2.79 -3.16 5.17
CA ALA A 14 -3.79 -2.87 4.17
C ALA A 14 -3.91 -3.98 3.11
N GLU A 15 -2.78 -4.56 2.69
CA GLU A 15 -2.73 -5.72 1.79
C GLU A 15 -3.40 -6.95 2.39
N ARG A 16 -2.99 -7.34 3.61
CA ARG A 16 -3.56 -8.50 4.32
C ARG A 16 -5.06 -8.39 4.51
N ARG A 17 -5.56 -7.18 4.74
CA ARG A 17 -7.00 -6.90 4.91
C ARG A 17 -7.75 -6.69 3.60
N ARG A 18 -7.09 -6.82 2.45
CA ARG A 18 -7.66 -6.56 1.12
C ARG A 18 -8.30 -5.18 1.02
N ALA A 19 -7.69 -4.18 1.66
CA ALA A 19 -8.24 -2.83 1.77
C ALA A 19 -8.24 -2.09 0.43
N PHE A 20 -7.14 -2.15 -0.34
CA PHE A 20 -7.04 -1.45 -1.63
C PHE A 20 -7.99 -1.98 -2.70
N PRO A 21 -8.07 -3.30 -2.98
CA PRO A 21 -9.04 -3.80 -3.96
C PRO A 21 -10.47 -3.43 -3.60
N ARG A 22 -10.83 -3.46 -2.31
CA ARG A 22 -12.15 -3.07 -1.83
C ARG A 22 -12.42 -1.57 -2.00
N ALA A 23 -11.47 -0.71 -1.64
CA ALA A 23 -11.62 0.74 -1.72
C ALA A 23 -11.59 1.28 -3.16
N LEU A 24 -10.87 0.58 -4.06
CA LEU A 24 -10.74 0.93 -5.48
C LEU A 24 -11.70 0.15 -6.39
N ARG A 25 -12.53 -0.74 -5.83
CA ARG A 25 -13.49 -1.60 -6.56
C ARG A 25 -12.81 -2.43 -7.66
N CYS A 26 -11.60 -2.93 -7.38
CA CYS A 26 -10.82 -3.73 -8.31
C CYS A 26 -11.19 -5.22 -8.15
N ALA A 27 -11.47 -5.91 -9.25
CA ALA A 27 -11.69 -7.34 -9.26
C ALA A 27 -10.34 -8.08 -9.25
N GLY A 28 -9.91 -8.54 -8.08
CA GLY A 28 -8.69 -9.35 -7.94
C GLY A 28 -7.67 -8.78 -6.98
N ALA A 29 -6.44 -9.28 -7.04
CA ALA A 29 -5.32 -8.68 -6.33
C ALA A 29 -4.92 -7.38 -7.02
N LEU A 30 -4.64 -6.34 -6.23
CA LEU A 30 -4.06 -5.11 -6.75
C LEU A 30 -2.55 -5.23 -6.61
N ASP A 31 -1.82 -4.91 -7.67
CA ASP A 31 -0.37 -4.80 -7.58
C ASP A 31 0.01 -3.53 -6.82
N THR A 32 0.76 -3.73 -5.74
CA THR A 32 1.24 -2.70 -4.81
C THR A 32 2.76 -2.58 -4.84
N ALA A 33 3.46 -3.28 -5.74
CA ALA A 33 4.92 -3.29 -5.82
C ALA A 33 5.52 -1.88 -5.96
N ALA A 34 4.92 -1.03 -6.80
CA ALA A 34 5.36 0.36 -6.96
C ALA A 34 5.23 1.18 -5.66
N VAL A 35 4.22 0.90 -4.83
CA VAL A 35 4.05 1.58 -3.53
C VAL A 35 5.09 1.09 -2.53
N HIS A 36 5.42 -0.21 -2.53
CA HIS A 36 6.54 -0.73 -1.71
C HIS A 36 7.87 -0.08 -2.07
N ALA A 37 8.18 0.05 -3.37
CA ALA A 37 9.39 0.72 -3.82
C ALA A 37 9.42 2.20 -3.37
N PHE A 38 8.31 2.92 -3.59
CA PHE A 38 8.19 4.31 -3.15
C PHE A 38 8.36 4.47 -1.64
N LEU A 39 7.75 3.60 -0.82
CA LEU A 39 7.90 3.68 0.64
C LEU A 39 9.29 3.27 1.11
N ALA A 40 9.96 2.34 0.42
CA ALA A 40 11.34 2.00 0.72
C ALA A 40 12.29 3.19 0.47
N GLU A 41 12.02 4.00 -0.55
CA GLU A 41 12.73 5.25 -0.81
C GLU A 41 12.32 6.36 0.18
N PHE A 42 11.05 6.41 0.58
CA PHE A 42 10.50 7.46 1.45
C PHE A 42 10.91 7.31 2.93
N SER A 43 11.13 6.08 3.41
CA SER A 43 11.65 5.83 4.76
C SER A 43 13.16 6.09 4.90
N GLY A 44 13.82 6.63 3.87
CA GLY A 44 15.14 7.23 3.97
C GLY A 44 15.06 8.59 4.66
N ASP A 45 15.18 8.59 6.00
CA ASP A 45 15.46 9.80 6.79
C ASP A 45 16.64 10.59 6.17
N VAL A 46 16.37 11.84 5.78
CA VAL A 46 17.38 12.91 5.61
C VAL A 46 17.33 13.80 6.85
#